data_AF-A0A538DQG3-F1
#
_entry.id   AF-A0A538DQG3-F1
#
_cell.length_a   1.000
_cell.length_b   1.000
_cell.length_c   1.000
_cell.angle_alpha   90.00
_cell.angle_beta   90.00
_cell.angle_gamma   90.00
#
_symmetry.space_group_name_H-M   'P 1'
#
loop_
_entity.id
_entity.type
_entity.pdbx_description
1 polymer ?
#
loop_
_entity_poly.entity_id
_entity_poly.type
_entity_poly.pdbx_seq_one_letter_code
_entity_poly.pdbx_strand_id
1 'polypeptide(L)' 'MIVRGSGTYRIDDEEVPIEVGTFLRFDPETRRCPVAGPDGLSMIAVGARRGSYEARGPF' A
#
# COMPACT_ATOMS: atom_id res chain seq x y z
N MET A 1 -3.77 0.93 -4.69
CA MET A 1 -3.42 1.94 -5.72
C MET A 1 -3.75 3.31 -5.18
N ILE A 2 -2.82 4.25 -5.28
CA ILE A 2 -3.07 5.65 -4.92
C ILE A 2 -3.79 6.34 -6.08
N VAL A 3 -4.91 7.00 -5.78
CA VAL A 3 -5.77 7.64 -6.79
C VAL A 3 -5.82 9.15 -6.65
N ARG A 4 -5.43 9.70 -5.49
CA ARG A 4 -5.27 11.14 -5.27
C ARG A 4 -4.28 11.40 -4.13
N GLY A 5 -3.48 12.45 -4.28
CA GLY A 5 -2.54 12.90 -3.26
C GLY A 5 -1.25 12.07 -3.23
N SER A 6 -0.48 12.26 -2.17
CA SER A 6 0.83 11.66 -1.97
C SER A 6 1.10 11.44 -0.48
N GLY A 7 2.17 10.73 -0.16
CA GLY A 7 2.57 10.50 1.22
C GLY A 7 3.68 9.46 1.33
N THR A 8 3.73 8.82 2.49
CA THR A 8 4.71 7.78 2.78
C THR A 8 3.99 6.56 3.34
N TYR A 9 4.34 5.38 2.86
CA TYR A 9 4.01 4.15 3.54
C TYR A 9 5.17 3.77 4.45
N ARG A 10 4.91 3.66 5.75
CA ARG A 10 5.83 2.99 6.67
C ARG A 10 5.57 1.50 6.57
N ILE A 11 6.55 0.73 6.13
CA ILE A 11 6.45 -0.70 5.88
C ILE A 11 7.55 -1.36 6.68
N ASP A 12 7.17 -2.07 7.74
CA ASP A 12 8.10 -2.55 8.76
C ASP A 12 9.04 -1.41 9.23
N ASP A 13 10.33 -1.44 8.89
CA ASP A 13 11.32 -0.42 9.24
C ASP A 13 11.70 0.53 8.08
N GLU A 14 10.98 0.44 6.96
CA GLU A 14 11.23 1.24 5.76
C GLU A 14 10.17 2.33 5.54
N GLU A 15 10.61 3.47 5.02
CA GLU A 15 9.73 4.54 4.55
C GLU A 15 9.73 4.59 3.02
N VAL A 16 8.59 4.25 2.43
CA VAL A 16 8.42 4.19 0.98
C VAL A 16 7.55 5.36 0.50
N PRO A 17 8.09 6.28 -0.32
CA PRO A 17 7.30 7.38 -0.86
C PRO A 17 6.25 6.84 -1.84
N ILE A 18 5.07 7.46 -1.83
CA ILE A 18 3.95 7.06 -2.68
C ILE A 18 3.27 8.29 -3.30
N GLU A 19 2.80 8.11 -4.52
CA GLU A 19 2.08 9.12 -5.28
C GLU A 19 1.02 8.45 -6.17
N VAL A 20 0.21 9.27 -6.85
CA VAL A 20 -0.82 8.77 -7.78
C VAL A 20 -0.19 7.82 -8.80
N GLY A 21 -0.79 6.65 -8.98
CA GLY A 21 -0.27 5.60 -9.85
C GLY A 21 0.68 4.62 -9.15
N THR A 22 1.09 4.86 -7.90
CA THR A 22 1.81 3.83 -7.13
C THR A 22 0.89 2.65 -6.80
N PHE A 23 1.37 1.45 -7.13
CA PHE A 23 0.77 0.17 -6.75
C PHE A 23 1.63 -0.51 -5.70
N LEU A 24 0.97 -1.05 -4.67
CA LEU A 24 1.60 -1.76 -3.57
C LEU A 24 0.85 -3.06 -3.36
N ARG A 25 1.60 -4.14 -3.20
CA ARG A 25 1.10 -5.45 -2.78
C ARG A 25 1.85 -5.83 -1.52
N PHE A 26 1.11 -6.29 -0.52
CA PHE A 26 1.66 -6.66 0.77
C PHE A 26 1.50 -8.16 0.97
N ASP A 27 2.53 -8.79 1.50
CA ASP A 27 2.34 -10.11 2.09
C ASP A 27 1.42 -9.98 3.31
N PRO A 28 0.71 -11.06 3.68
CA PRO A 28 -0.30 -10.98 4.74
C PRO A 28 0.28 -10.51 6.09
N GLU A 29 1.59 -10.74 6.28
CA GLU A 29 2.29 -10.58 7.55
C GLU A 29 2.95 -9.20 7.67
N THR A 30 3.03 -8.46 6.56
CA THR A 30 3.68 -7.15 6.47
C THR A 30 2.92 -6.11 7.29
N ARG A 31 3.62 -5.50 8.27
CA ARG A 31 3.07 -4.37 9.04
C ARG A 31 3.25 -3.10 8.23
N ARG A 32 2.18 -2.31 8.15
CA ARG A 32 2.18 -1.14 7.29
C ARG A 32 1.28 -0.04 7.80
N CYS A 33 1.68 1.21 7.57
CA CYS A 33 0.91 2.39 7.96
C CYS A 33 1.04 3.47 6.88
N PRO A 34 -0.06 3.85 6.20
CA PRO A 34 -0.05 4.98 5.31
C PRO A 34 -0.06 6.29 6.11
N VAL A 35 0.84 7.20 5.80
CA VAL A 35 0.90 8.56 6.33
C VAL A 35 0.60 9.52 5.18
N ALA A 36 -0.50 10.27 5.30
CA ALA A 36 -0.89 11.24 4.28
C ALA A 36 0.04 12.45 4.27
N GLY A 37 0.37 12.94 3.08
CA GLY A 37 1.04 14.23 2.89
C GLY A 37 0.10 15.42 3.09
N PRO A 38 0.58 16.66 2.85
CA PRO A 38 -0.15 17.90 3.12
C PRO A 38 -1.47 18.02 2.33
N ASP A 39 -1.52 17.46 1.13
CA ASP A 39 -2.70 17.51 0.25
C ASP A 39 -3.68 16.33 0.48
N GLY A 40 -3.43 15.54 1.52
CA GLY A 40 -4.17 14.32 1.83
C GLY A 40 -3.77 13.12 0.95
N LEU A 41 -4.42 11.99 1.22
CA LEU A 41 -4.16 10.72 0.52
C LEU A 41 -5.47 9.96 0.33
N SER A 42 -5.75 9.53 -0.89
CA SER A 42 -6.87 8.64 -1.20
C SER A 42 -6.38 7.45 -2.01
N MET A 43 -6.86 6.25 -1.64
CA MET A 43 -6.43 5.00 -2.25
C MET A 43 -7.58 4.02 -2.38
N ILE A 44 -7.44 3.12 -3.36
CA ILE A 44 -8.24 1.91 -3.46
C ILE A 44 -7.42 0.78 -2.84
N ALA A 45 -7.98 0.13 -1.82
CA ALA A 45 -7.42 -1.02 -1.15
C ALA A 45 -8.30 -2.24 -1.38
N VAL A 46 -7.70 -3.33 -1.88
CA VAL A 46 -8.37 -4.62 -2.06
C VAL A 46 -7.75 -5.60 -1.08
N GLY A 47 -8.58 -6.20 -0.24
CA GLY A 47 -8.16 -7.18 0.77
C GLY A 47 -8.74 -8.56 0.47
N ALA A 48 -8.02 -9.59 0.88
CA ALA A 48 -8.50 -10.96 0.97
C ALA A 48 -8.39 -11.44 2.41
N ARG A 49 -9.11 -12.50 2.76
CA ARG A 49 -8.95 -13.14 4.07
C ARG A 49 -7.51 -13.69 4.17
N ARG A 50 -6.91 -13.59 5.35
CA ARG A 50 -5.58 -14.15 5.59
C ARG A 50 -5.54 -15.64 5.23
N GLY A 51 -4.55 -16.04 4.43
CA GLY A 51 -4.38 -17.40 3.92
C GLY A 51 -5.30 -17.80 2.76
N SER A 52 -6.20 -16.93 2.29
CA SER A 52 -7.14 -17.29 1.21
C SER A 52 -6.68 -16.86 -0.19
N TYR A 53 -5.59 -16.12 -0.31
CA TYR A 53 -5.07 -15.63 -1.58
C TYR A 53 -3.70 -16.24 -1.87
N GLU A 54 -3.58 -16.86 -3.04
CA GLU A 54 -2.33 -17.38 -3.59
C GLU A 54 -1.90 -16.49 -4.77
N ALA A 55 -0.66 -15.98 -4.71
CA ALA A 55 -0.10 -15.18 -5.79
C ALA A 55 0.16 -16.05 -7.03
N ARG A 56 -0.25 -15.58 -8.21
CA ARG A 56 -0.11 -16.31 -9.50
C ARG A 56 0.71 -15.55 -10.55
N GLY A 57 1.50 -14.55 -10.15
CA GLY A 57 2.29 -13.74 -11.07
C GLY A 57 3.33 -12.88 -10.35
N PRO A 58 4.23 -12.20 -11.09
CA PRO A 58 5.40 -11.55 -10.51
C PRO A 58 5.12 -10.24 -9.75
N PHE A 59 3.96 -9.61 -9.97
CA PHE A 59 3.65 -8.22 -9.55
C PHE A 59 4.67 -7.21 -10.07
#